data_AF-A0A0C9SRW6-F1
#
_entry.id   AF-A0A0C9SRW6-F1
#
_cell.length_a   1.000
_cell.length_b   1.000
_cell.length_c   1.000
_cell.angle_alpha   90.00
_cell.angle_beta   90.00
_cell.angle_gamma   90.00
#
_symmetry.space_group_name_H-M   'P 1'
#
loop_
_entity.id
_entity.type
_entity.pdbx_description
1 polymer ?
#
loop_
_entity_poly.entity_id
_entity_poly.type
_entity_poly.pdbx_seq_one_letter_code
_entity_poly.pdbx_strand_id
1 'polypeptide(L)'
;MSRPPSPSSKSTPSDVVFTIALTVYSTIWKTTKNKTMAKEEKAVKTKELVFAVDGLDSTNYLNFLHAALCKHNQDVFKIMQAKCYPFKHIIGAKQKVSDGMDVDNSGDYEVMVKKIDDKKPTTVKIFINMKVIEKLPCKINIADEDEAEQW
;
A
#
# COMPACT_ATOMS: atom_id res chain seq x y z
N MET A 1 -17.83 38.40 -26.70
CA MET A 1 -16.66 37.52 -26.94
C MET A 1 -16.58 36.53 -25.80
N SER A 2 -16.79 35.25 -26.08
CA SER A 2 -16.78 34.20 -25.06
C SER A 2 -15.35 33.87 -24.67
N ARG A 3 -15.06 33.91 -23.36
CA ARG A 3 -13.77 33.52 -22.79
C ARG A 3 -13.50 32.04 -23.16
N PRO A 4 -12.31 31.67 -23.66
CA PRO A 4 -12.00 30.27 -23.86
C PRO A 4 -12.04 29.55 -22.50
N PRO A 5 -12.49 28.29 -22.45
CA PRO A 5 -12.42 27.51 -21.22
C PRO A 5 -10.96 27.43 -20.80
N SER A 6 -10.67 27.80 -19.55
CA SER A 6 -9.35 27.56 -18.95
C SER A 6 -8.96 26.10 -19.16
N PRO A 7 -7.70 25.78 -19.47
CA PRO A 7 -7.27 24.39 -19.53
C PRO A 7 -7.59 23.76 -18.19
N SER A 8 -8.52 22.81 -18.19
CA SER A 8 -8.73 21.90 -17.09
C SER A 8 -7.35 21.32 -16.78
N SER A 9 -6.81 21.69 -15.62
CA SER A 9 -5.47 21.29 -15.19
C SER A 9 -5.43 19.77 -15.16
N LYS A 10 -4.97 19.16 -16.25
CA LYS A 10 -4.58 17.75 -16.26
C LYS A 10 -3.41 17.67 -15.28
N SER A 11 -3.63 17.12 -14.08
CA SER A 11 -2.54 16.89 -13.14
C SER A 11 -1.57 15.91 -13.79
N THR A 12 -0.39 16.38 -14.14
CA THR A 12 0.68 15.50 -14.61
C THR A 12 1.14 14.64 -13.44
N PRO A 13 1.30 13.32 -13.63
CA PRO A 13 1.84 12.44 -12.59
C PRO A 13 3.15 13.00 -12.06
N SER A 14 3.30 13.05 -10.74
CA SER A 14 4.50 13.56 -10.08
C SER A 14 5.27 12.40 -9.45
N ASP A 15 6.56 12.31 -9.74
CA ASP A 15 7.44 11.34 -9.08
C ASP A 15 7.66 11.74 -7.62
N VAL A 16 7.32 10.82 -6.71
CA VAL A 16 7.42 11.03 -5.27
C VAL A 16 8.29 9.95 -4.66
N VAL A 17 9.18 10.35 -3.75
CA VAL A 17 10.01 9.44 -2.98
C VAL A 17 9.28 9.05 -1.68
N PHE A 18 8.94 7.77 -1.59
CA PHE A 18 8.31 7.17 -0.43
C PHE A 18 9.30 6.38 0.39
N THR A 19 9.25 6.53 1.70
CA THR A 19 9.89 5.60 2.64
C THR A 19 8.85 4.59 3.11
N ILE A 20 8.95 3.36 2.65
CA ILE A 20 8.05 2.26 3.02
C ILE A 20 8.63 1.52 4.23
N ALA A 21 7.88 1.49 5.32
CA ALA A 21 8.17 0.73 6.53
C ALA A 21 7.22 -0.47 6.62
N LEU A 22 7.73 -1.64 6.27
CA LEU A 22 7.00 -2.90 6.33
C LEU A 22 7.23 -3.58 7.68
N THR A 23 6.14 -3.83 8.41
CA THR A 23 6.16 -4.63 9.63
C THR A 23 5.85 -6.09 9.30
N VAL A 24 6.79 -6.98 9.59
CA VAL A 24 6.64 -8.43 9.47
C VAL A 24 6.64 -9.08 10.85
N TYR A 25 5.93 -10.20 10.96
CA TYR A 25 5.79 -10.97 12.20
C TYR A 25 6.34 -12.37 11.97
N SER A 26 7.08 -12.89 12.93
CA SER A 26 7.62 -14.25 12.90
C SER A 26 7.44 -14.92 14.25
N THR A 27 7.17 -16.21 14.25
CA THR A 27 7.11 -16.99 15.48
C THR A 27 8.50 -17.54 15.79
N ILE A 28 9.04 -17.19 16.96
CA ILE A 28 10.23 -17.82 17.52
C ILE A 28 9.78 -18.83 18.57
N TRP A 29 10.31 -20.04 18.44
CA TRP A 29 10.17 -21.08 19.46
C TRP A 29 11.35 -21.01 20.41
N LYS A 30 11.09 -20.92 21.71
CA LYS A 30 12.10 -21.02 22.75
C LYS A 30 11.81 -22.24 23.61
N THR A 31 12.83 -23.07 23.80
CA THR A 31 12.75 -24.26 24.66
C THR A 31 13.57 -24.00 25.92
N THR A 32 12.90 -24.00 27.07
CA THR A 32 13.58 -23.89 28.38
C THR A 32 12.99 -24.94 29.31
N LYS A 33 13.84 -25.77 29.93
CA LYS A 33 13.45 -26.84 30.88
C LYS A 33 12.21 -27.64 30.42
N ASN A 34 12.33 -28.34 29.29
CA ASN A 34 11.29 -29.22 28.70
C ASN A 34 9.95 -28.56 28.33
N LYS A 35 9.85 -27.23 28.38
CA LYS A 35 8.68 -26.49 27.91
C LYS A 35 9.05 -25.64 26.70
N THR A 36 8.39 -25.90 25.58
CA THR A 36 8.49 -25.07 24.37
C THR A 36 7.43 -23.97 24.44
N MET A 37 7.84 -22.72 24.30
CA MET A 37 6.95 -21.57 24.24
C MET A 37 7.11 -20.85 22.90
N ALA A 38 6.00 -20.60 22.23
CA ALA A 38 5.97 -19.72 21.06
C ALA A 38 5.95 -18.26 21.50
N LYS A 39 6.83 -17.44 20.93
CA LYS A 39 6.83 -15.99 21.09
C LYS A 39 6.75 -15.35 19.71
N GLU A 40 5.82 -14.42 19.55
CA GLU A 40 5.77 -13.56 18.36
C GLU A 40 6.88 -12.51 18.45
N GLU A 41 7.66 -12.39 17.39
CA GLU A 41 8.62 -11.33 17.18
C GLU A 41 8.15 -10.41 16.05
N LYS A 42 8.40 -9.11 16.21
CA LYS A 42 8.08 -8.07 15.25
C LYS A 42 9.37 -7.50 14.69
N ALA A 43 9.51 -7.47 13.37
CA ALA A 43 10.59 -6.78 12.69
C ALA A 43 10.03 -5.70 11.76
N VAL A 44 10.68 -4.53 11.72
CA VAL A 44 10.35 -3.44 10.78
C VAL A 44 11.47 -3.34 9.76
N LYS A 45 11.12 -3.45 8.48
CA LYS A 45 12.04 -3.32 7.34
C LYS A 45 11.68 -2.05 6.59
N THR A 46 12.67 -1.21 6.30
CA THR A 46 12.45 0.06 5.60
C THR A 46 13.11 0.05 4.23
N LYS A 47 12.40 0.51 3.20
CA LYS A 47 12.91 0.68 1.84
C LYS A 47 12.40 1.99 1.26
N GLU A 48 13.18 2.59 0.35
CA GLU A 48 12.73 3.73 -0.42
C GLU A 48 12.16 3.28 -1.76
N LEU A 49 11.07 3.92 -2.20
CA LEU A 49 10.39 3.69 -3.46
C LEU A 49 10.15 5.04 -4.13
N VAL A 50 10.64 5.21 -5.36
CA VAL A 50 10.22 6.30 -6.22
C VAL A 50 9.02 5.81 -7.02
N PHE A 51 7.92 6.57 -7.01
CA PHE A 51 6.70 6.20 -7.71
C PHE A 51 5.96 7.44 -8.23
N ALA A 52 5.49 7.35 -9.47
CA ALA A 52 4.65 8.38 -10.09
C ALA A 52 3.22 8.28 -9.54
N VAL A 53 2.84 9.23 -8.69
CA VAL A 53 1.47 9.30 -8.19
C VAL A 53 0.56 9.95 -9.22
N ASP A 54 -0.59 9.32 -9.46
CA ASP A 54 -1.67 9.86 -10.27
C ASP A 54 -2.99 9.68 -9.51
N GLY A 55 -3.64 10.79 -9.18
CA GLY A 55 -4.89 10.81 -8.43
C GLY A 55 -6.14 10.66 -9.29
N LEU A 56 -6.00 10.49 -10.62
CA LEU A 56 -7.14 10.32 -11.54
C LEU A 56 -7.32 8.85 -11.97
N ASP A 57 -6.25 8.06 -11.91
CA ASP A 57 -6.26 6.66 -12.32
C ASP A 57 -6.45 5.73 -11.11
N SER A 58 -7.61 5.08 -11.06
CA SER A 58 -7.93 4.08 -10.03
C SER A 58 -6.95 2.89 -9.98
N THR A 59 -6.23 2.62 -11.08
CA THR A 59 -5.21 1.55 -11.11
C THR A 59 -3.88 1.99 -10.48
N ASN A 60 -3.62 3.30 -10.38
CA ASN A 60 -2.39 3.85 -9.78
C ASN A 60 -2.24 3.40 -8.32
N TYR A 61 -3.36 3.33 -7.58
CA TYR A 61 -3.40 2.80 -6.21
C TYR A 61 -2.92 1.34 -6.13
N LEU A 62 -3.43 0.45 -6.99
CA LEU A 62 -3.05 -0.97 -6.98
C LEU A 62 -1.59 -1.14 -7.42
N ASN A 63 -1.16 -0.39 -8.43
CA ASN A 63 0.21 -0.39 -8.92
C ASN A 63 1.18 0.10 -7.84
N PHE A 64 0.81 1.13 -7.08
CA PHE A 64 1.58 1.64 -5.96
C PHE A 64 1.76 0.58 -4.87
N LEU A 65 0.67 -0.07 -4.45
CA LEU A 65 0.73 -1.15 -3.47
C LEU A 65 1.64 -2.29 -3.95
N HIS A 66 1.55 -2.65 -5.22
CA HIS A 66 2.34 -3.74 -5.81
C HIS A 66 3.82 -3.37 -5.83
N ALA A 67 4.15 -2.16 -6.27
CA ALA A 67 5.52 -1.65 -6.25
C ALA A 67 6.10 -1.60 -4.83
N ALA A 68 5.31 -1.16 -3.84
CA ALA A 68 5.73 -1.10 -2.44
C ALA A 68 6.06 -2.50 -1.88
N LEU A 69 5.19 -3.49 -2.09
CA LEU A 69 5.44 -4.86 -1.62
C LEU A 69 6.59 -5.54 -2.38
N CYS A 70 6.65 -5.37 -3.70
CA CYS A 70 7.74 -5.90 -4.52
C CYS A 70 9.10 -5.37 -4.06
N LYS A 71 9.20 -4.09 -3.66
CA LYS A 71 10.43 -3.50 -3.10
C LYS A 71 10.93 -4.19 -1.83
N HIS A 72 10.04 -4.89 -1.12
CA HIS A 72 10.33 -5.68 0.07
C HIS A 72 10.42 -7.20 -0.21
N ASN A 73 10.45 -7.63 -1.47
CA ASN A 73 10.39 -9.04 -1.88
C ASN A 73 9.14 -9.74 -1.31
N GLN A 74 8.00 -9.06 -1.37
CA GLN A 74 6.69 -9.57 -0.96
C GLN A 74 5.73 -9.70 -2.16
N ASP A 75 6.29 -9.93 -3.35
CA ASP A 75 5.58 -10.13 -4.62
C ASP A 75 4.65 -11.36 -4.62
N VAL A 76 4.84 -12.28 -3.67
CA VAL A 76 3.91 -13.39 -3.41
C VAL A 76 2.49 -12.92 -3.04
N PHE A 77 2.34 -11.69 -2.54
CA PHE A 77 1.04 -11.11 -2.20
C PHE A 77 0.41 -10.47 -3.44
N LYS A 78 -0.49 -11.20 -4.10
CA LYS A 78 -1.30 -10.65 -5.20
C LYS A 78 -2.21 -9.54 -4.68
N ILE A 79 -2.06 -8.34 -5.23
CA ILE A 79 -2.94 -7.20 -5.00
C ILE A 79 -3.98 -7.18 -6.09
N MET A 80 -5.25 -7.15 -5.70
CA MET A 80 -6.38 -7.06 -6.61
C MET A 80 -7.35 -6.02 -6.07
N GLN A 81 -8.24 -5.48 -6.90
CA GLN A 81 -9.24 -4.51 -6.47
C GLN A 81 -10.16 -5.06 -5.36
N ALA A 82 -10.38 -6.38 -5.33
CA ALA A 82 -11.12 -7.09 -4.28
C ALA A 82 -10.29 -7.36 -3.00
N LYS A 83 -8.96 -7.22 -3.07
CA LYS A 83 -8.01 -7.49 -1.99
C LYS A 83 -6.94 -6.38 -1.94
N CYS A 84 -7.39 -5.18 -1.61
CA CYS A 84 -6.54 -4.03 -1.38
C CYS A 84 -5.93 -4.09 0.02
N TYR A 85 -4.71 -3.61 0.17
CA TYR A 85 -4.01 -3.64 1.45
C TYR A 85 -4.06 -2.27 2.13
N PRO A 86 -4.63 -2.18 3.34
CA PRO A 86 -4.65 -0.94 4.08
C PRO A 86 -3.24 -0.57 4.51
N PHE A 87 -2.91 0.71 4.40
CA PHE A 87 -1.66 1.24 4.91
C PHE A 87 -1.88 2.58 5.57
N LYS A 88 -0.95 2.98 6.43
CA LYS A 88 -0.95 4.30 7.03
C LYS A 88 0.10 5.18 6.38
N HIS A 89 -0.21 6.43 6.08
CA HIS A 89 0.75 7.39 5.53
C HIS A 89 0.96 8.59 6.45
N ILE A 90 2.16 9.15 6.38
CA ILE A 90 2.56 10.38 7.06
C ILE A 90 3.25 11.29 6.05
N ILE A 91 2.86 12.57 6.03
CA ILE A 91 3.44 13.58 5.16
C ILE A 91 4.32 14.52 5.98
N GLY A 92 5.62 14.52 5.68
CA GLY A 92 6.60 15.37 6.35
C GLY A 92 7.29 14.72 7.55
N ALA A 93 8.41 15.31 7.97
CA ALA A 93 9.34 14.70 8.92
C ALA A 93 8.93 14.77 10.41
N LYS A 94 7.96 15.62 10.77
CA LYS A 94 7.66 15.97 12.18
C LYS A 94 6.43 15.27 12.77
N GLN A 95 5.75 14.40 12.02
CA GLN A 95 4.51 13.76 12.47
C GLN A 95 4.79 12.37 13.06
N LYS A 96 4.05 12.01 14.12
CA LYS A 96 4.14 10.68 14.73
C LYS A 96 3.29 9.69 13.94
N VAL A 97 3.57 8.39 14.08
CA VAL A 97 2.78 7.33 13.42
C VAL A 97 1.31 7.33 13.85
N SER A 98 1.01 7.76 15.08
CA SER A 98 -0.36 7.97 15.55
C SER A 98 -1.13 9.00 14.71
N ASP A 99 -0.42 9.96 14.13
CA ASP A 99 -0.99 11.08 13.38
C ASP A 99 -1.12 10.75 11.89
N GLY A 100 -0.67 9.55 11.49
CA GLY A 100 -0.77 9.09 10.12
C GLY A 100 -2.20 8.75 9.74
N MET A 101 -2.52 8.99 8.47
CA MET A 101 -3.83 8.71 7.90
C MET A 101 -3.88 7.32 7.29
N ASP A 102 -4.94 6.60 7.61
CA ASP A 102 -5.24 5.29 7.05
C ASP A 102 -5.71 5.44 5.60
N VAL A 103 -5.25 4.53 4.74
CA VAL A 103 -5.55 4.46 3.31
C VAL A 103 -6.02 3.06 3.01
N ASP A 104 -7.34 2.87 2.98
CA ASP A 104 -7.95 1.55 2.90
C ASP A 104 -8.53 1.25 1.52
N ASN A 105 -8.69 2.29 0.69
CA ASN A 105 -9.26 2.20 -0.66
C ASN A 105 -8.71 3.29 -1.60
N SER A 106 -9.16 3.28 -2.86
CA SER A 106 -8.73 4.25 -3.87
C SER A 106 -9.15 5.69 -3.54
N GLY A 107 -10.30 5.91 -2.89
CA GLY A 107 -10.74 7.25 -2.48
C GLY A 107 -9.80 7.87 -1.44
N ASP A 108 -9.37 7.08 -0.46
CA ASP A 108 -8.37 7.54 0.52
C ASP A 108 -7.02 7.81 -0.15
N TYR A 109 -6.66 7.00 -1.16
CA TYR A 109 -5.47 7.19 -1.97
C TYR A 109 -5.51 8.52 -2.73
N GLU A 110 -6.62 8.85 -3.38
CA GLU A 110 -6.78 10.15 -4.05
C GLU A 110 -6.61 11.32 -3.08
N VAL A 111 -7.14 11.20 -1.86
CA VAL A 111 -6.97 12.22 -0.81
C VAL A 111 -5.50 12.34 -0.39
N MET A 112 -4.76 11.22 -0.33
CA MET A 112 -3.32 11.23 -0.09
C MET A 112 -2.58 11.94 -1.24
N VAL A 113 -2.86 11.59 -2.50
CA VAL A 113 -2.21 12.21 -3.67
C VAL A 113 -2.45 13.71 -3.70
N LYS A 114 -3.70 14.16 -3.50
CA LYS A 114 -4.02 15.60 -3.39
C LYS A 114 -3.21 16.30 -2.32
N LYS A 115 -3.04 15.69 -1.14
CA LYS A 115 -2.23 16.27 -0.06
C LYS A 115 -0.74 16.30 -0.40
N ILE A 116 -0.24 15.34 -1.16
CA ILE A 116 1.14 15.34 -1.65
C ILE A 116 1.32 16.48 -2.65
N ASP A 117 0.40 16.66 -3.58
CA ASP A 117 0.43 17.74 -4.57
C ASP A 117 0.34 19.13 -3.92
N ASP A 118 -0.55 19.29 -2.93
CA ASP A 118 -0.76 20.54 -2.20
C ASP A 118 0.47 20.93 -1.38
N LYS A 119 1.06 19.96 -0.67
CA LYS A 119 2.15 20.21 0.30
C LYS A 119 3.54 20.11 -0.31
N LYS A 120 3.68 19.44 -1.46
CA LYS A 120 4.94 19.10 -2.12
C LYS A 120 6.01 18.61 -1.13
N PRO A 121 5.73 17.55 -0.37
CA PRO A 121 6.61 17.11 0.70
C PRO A 121 7.89 16.50 0.13
N THR A 122 9.01 16.72 0.82
CA THR A 122 10.30 16.07 0.50
C THR A 122 10.29 14.59 0.88
N THR A 123 9.41 14.17 1.78
CA THR A 123 9.34 12.77 2.23
C THR A 123 7.91 12.40 2.59
N VAL A 124 7.47 11.25 2.05
CA VAL A 124 6.22 10.59 2.45
C VAL A 124 6.58 9.25 3.05
N LYS A 125 6.13 8.98 4.28
CA LYS A 125 6.37 7.69 4.95
C LYS A 125 5.12 6.85 4.93
N ILE A 126 5.28 5.59 4.56
CA ILE A 126 4.19 4.62 4.44
C ILE A 126 4.46 3.48 5.40
N PHE A 127 3.43 3.05 6.12
CA PHE A 127 3.50 1.98 7.11
C PHE A 127 2.56 0.87 6.70
N ILE A 128 3.12 -0.30 6.45
CA ILE A 128 2.38 -1.49 6.02
C ILE A 128 2.53 -2.56 7.10
N ASN A 129 1.42 -3.13 7.54
CA ASN A 129 1.39 -4.17 8.56
C ASN A 129 0.94 -5.51 7.97
N MET A 130 1.87 -6.46 7.87
CA MET A 130 1.58 -7.77 7.26
C MET A 130 0.52 -8.59 8.00
N LYS A 131 0.40 -8.42 9.32
CA LYS A 131 -0.62 -9.14 10.11
C LYS A 131 -2.04 -8.67 9.80
N VAL A 132 -2.20 -7.42 9.35
CA VAL A 132 -3.49 -6.93 8.84
C VAL A 132 -3.76 -7.54 7.47
N ILE A 133 -2.75 -7.57 6.61
CA ILE A 133 -2.82 -8.12 5.26
C ILE A 133 -3.19 -9.61 5.25
N GLU A 134 -2.55 -10.41 6.10
CA GLU A 134 -2.80 -11.86 6.22
C GLU A 134 -4.22 -12.20 6.67
N LYS A 135 -4.87 -11.31 7.43
CA LYS A 135 -6.22 -11.50 7.97
C LYS A 135 -7.32 -11.03 7.03
N LEU A 136 -6.99 -10.38 5.92
CA LEU A 136 -7.99 -9.91 4.97
C LEU A 136 -8.60 -11.09 4.21
N PRO A 137 -9.94 -11.22 4.18
CA PRO A 137 -10.58 -12.27 3.43
C PRO A 137 -10.22 -12.16 1.95
N CYS A 138 -9.65 -13.24 1.39
CA CYS A 138 -9.53 -13.39 -0.06
C CYS A 138 -10.94 -13.60 -0.64
N LYS A 139 -11.60 -12.55 -1.12
CA LYS A 139 -12.79 -12.72 -1.97
C LYS A 139 -12.32 -13.11 -3.37
N ILE A 140 -12.00 -14.38 -3.55
CA ILE A 140 -11.83 -14.95 -4.89
C ILE A 140 -13.26 -15.23 -5.36
N ASN A 141 -13.81 -14.36 -6.20
CA ASN A 141 -14.92 -14.79 -7.04
C ASN A 141 -14.28 -15.68 -8.11
N ILE A 142 -14.12 -16.96 -7.79
CA ILE A 142 -13.97 -18.00 -8.82
C ILE A 142 -15.37 -18.08 -9.43
N ALA A 143 -15.63 -17.26 -10.44
CA ALA A 143 -16.63 -17.61 -11.42
C ALA A 143 -15.93 -18.66 -12.28
N ASP A 144 -16.40 -19.90 -12.16
CA ASP A 144 -15.91 -21.08 -12.84
C ASP A 144 -15.78 -20.83 -14.35
N GLU A 145 -14.54 -20.73 -14.85
CA GLU A 145 -14.21 -21.01 -16.25
C GLU A 145 -13.64 -22.44 -16.30
N ASP A 146 -14.51 -23.43 -16.10
CA ASP A 146 -14.26 -24.81 -16.47
C ASP A 146 -15.42 -25.25 -17.38
N GLU A 147 -15.23 -25.11 -18.68
CA GLU A 147 -15.77 -26.02 -19.70
C GLU A 147 -14.86 -25.88 -20.93
N ALA A 148 -13.70 -26.54 -20.84
CA ALA A 148 -12.91 -26.93 -21.99
C ALA A 148 -13.30 -28.37 -22.38
N GLU A 149 -13.98 -28.47 -23.53
CA GLU A 149 -14.10 -29.59 -24.47
C GLU A 149 -13.90 -31.04 -23.96
N GLN A 150 -14.95 -31.87 -24.08
CA GLN A 150 -14.81 -33.29 -24.46
C GLN A 150 -15.94 -33.75 -25.42
N TRP A 151 -15.55 -33.89 -26.70
CA TRP A 151 -16.04 -34.79 -27.79
C TRP A 151 -17.41 -34.56 -28.43
#